data_AF-N9MZ95-F1
#
_entry.id   AF-N9MZ95-F1
#
_cell.length_a   1.000
_cell.length_b   1.000
_cell.length_c   1.000
_cell.angle_alpha   90.00
_cell.angle_beta   90.00
_cell.angle_gamma   90.00
#
_symmetry.space_group_name_H-M   'P 1'
#
loop_
_entity.id
_entity.type
_entity.pdbx_description
1 polymer ?
#
loop_
_entity_poly.entity_id
_entity_poly.type
_entity_poly.pdbx_seq_one_letter_code
_entity_poly.pdbx_strand_id
1 'polypeptide(L)'
;MPLTVNDVAVHLRYDIDDQTMTDLQGLLDVSTQAVHDHIKAKFDADNKVHQRAILLLCGYYDKYRNVETGMPMFGDFLPDPVRALLNPYYVPLVM
;
A
#
# COMPACT_ATOMS: atom_id res chain seq x y z
N MET A 1 -6.41 -12.21 9.40
CA MET A 1 -5.52 -11.44 10.29
C MET A 1 -4.99 -10.25 9.53
N PRO A 2 -4.83 -9.09 10.18
CA PRO A 2 -4.22 -7.90 9.58
C PRO A 2 -2.77 -8.19 9.16
N LEU A 3 -2.28 -7.40 8.20
CA LEU A 3 -0.90 -7.52 7.75
C LEU A 3 0.09 -7.17 8.86
N THR A 4 1.23 -7.85 8.84
CA THR A 4 2.35 -7.57 9.74
C THR A 4 3.56 -7.08 8.96
N VAL A 5 4.54 -6.50 9.66
CA VAL A 5 5.83 -6.10 9.08
C VAL A 5 6.55 -7.27 8.42
N ASN A 6 6.39 -8.48 8.96
CA ASN A 6 6.99 -9.69 8.39
C ASN A 6 6.43 -10.00 6.99
N ASP A 7 5.13 -9.77 6.76
CA ASP A 7 4.52 -9.95 5.44
C ASP A 7 5.08 -8.95 4.41
N VAL A 8 5.35 -7.72 4.86
CA VAL A 8 5.99 -6.68 4.03
C VAL A 8 7.44 -7.05 3.74
N ALA A 9 8.20 -7.49 4.73
CA ALA A 9 9.59 -7.92 4.56
C ALA A 9 9.71 -9.07 3.55
N VAL A 10 8.84 -10.09 3.67
CA VAL A 10 8.77 -11.20 2.71
C VAL A 10 8.39 -10.70 1.31
N HIS A 11 7.45 -9.75 1.20
CA HIS A 11 7.05 -9.19 -0.08
C HIS A 11 8.19 -8.43 -0.78
N LEU A 12 8.94 -7.64 -0.03
CA LEU A 12 10.03 -6.81 -0.51
C LEU A 12 11.39 -7.53 -0.55
N ARG A 13 11.46 -8.76 -0.02
CA ARG A 13 12.68 -9.57 0.10
C ARG A 13 13.77 -8.92 0.95
N TYR A 14 13.36 -8.24 2.02
CA TYR A 14 14.28 -7.74 3.04
C TYR A 14 14.54 -8.80 4.10
N ASP A 15 15.78 -8.84 4.59
CA ASP A 15 16.08 -9.48 5.87
C ASP A 15 15.62 -8.57 7.01
N ILE A 16 15.06 -9.15 8.06
CA ILE A 16 14.54 -8.39 9.21
C ILE A 16 15.68 -8.15 10.20
N ASP A 17 15.99 -6.88 10.41
CA ASP A 17 16.80 -6.35 11.51
C ASP A 17 16.05 -5.17 12.17
N ASP A 18 16.51 -4.68 13.32
CA ASP A 18 15.83 -3.62 14.09
C ASP A 18 15.64 -2.30 13.30
N GLN A 19 16.59 -1.93 12.43
CA GLN A 19 16.47 -0.73 11.61
C GLN A 19 15.47 -0.94 10.47
N THR A 20 15.59 -2.07 9.77
CA THR A 20 14.67 -2.42 8.68
C THR A 20 13.24 -2.61 9.19
N MET A 21 13.05 -3.16 10.38
CA MET A 21 11.72 -3.33 10.99
C MET A 21 11.02 -1.99 11.24
N THR A 22 11.76 -0.97 11.66
CA THR A 22 11.21 0.38 11.89
C THR A 22 10.80 1.05 10.58
N ASP A 23 11.64 0.96 9.54
CA ASP A 23 11.36 1.52 8.21
C ASP A 23 10.12 0.84 7.57
N LEU A 24 10.08 -0.49 7.62
CA LEU A 24 8.99 -1.29 7.07
C LEU A 24 7.66 -1.08 7.81
N GLN A 25 7.69 -0.85 9.12
CA GLN A 25 6.49 -0.49 9.89
C GLN A 25 5.92 0.85 9.41
N GLY A 26 6.75 1.87 9.22
CA GLY A 26 6.30 3.16 8.68
C GLY A 26 5.70 3.04 7.28
N LEU A 27 6.33 2.23 6.42
CA LEU A 27 5.82 1.90 5.08
C LEU A 27 4.44 1.22 5.14
N LEU A 28 4.27 0.26 6.04
CA LEU A 28 3.02 -0.44 6.25
C LEU A 28 1.91 0.50 6.74
N ASP A 29 2.21 1.37 7.70
CA ASP A 29 1.23 2.30 8.27
C ASP A 29 0.73 3.31 7.23
N VAL A 30 1.66 3.94 6.50
CA VAL A 30 1.31 4.90 5.43
C VAL A 30 0.53 4.22 4.31
N SER A 31 0.94 3.00 3.91
CA SER A 31 0.25 2.26 2.85
C SER A 31 -1.15 1.82 3.28
N THR A 32 -1.31 1.40 4.53
CA THR A 32 -2.61 1.02 5.10
C THR A 32 -3.54 2.22 5.16
N GLN A 33 -3.05 3.38 5.62
CA GLN A 33 -3.82 4.61 5.67
C GLN A 33 -4.25 5.06 4.26
N ALA A 34 -3.36 5.04 3.27
CA ALA A 34 -3.68 5.40 1.90
C ALA A 34 -4.79 4.53 1.28
N VAL A 35 -4.74 3.21 1.52
CA VAL A 35 -5.80 2.29 1.07
C VAL A 35 -7.09 2.57 1.81
N HIS A 36 -7.03 2.76 3.14
CA HIS A 36 -8.19 3.10 3.96
C HIS A 36 -8.87 4.39 3.49
N ASP A 37 -8.11 5.45 3.20
CA ASP A 37 -8.67 6.73 2.74
C ASP A 37 -9.32 6.63 1.35
N HIS A 38 -8.84 5.70 0.51
CA HIS A 38 -9.41 5.46 -0.82
C HIS A 38 -10.76 4.72 -0.77
N ILE A 39 -10.89 3.67 0.07
CA ILE A 39 -12.10 2.84 0.14
C ILE A 39 -13.00 3.13 1.35
N LYS A 40 -12.55 3.99 2.26
CA LYS A 40 -13.24 4.52 3.45
C LYS A 40 -13.89 3.41 4.28
N ALA A 41 -15.21 3.53 4.52
CA ALA A 41 -15.99 2.62 5.35
C ALA A 41 -16.03 1.16 4.87
N LYS A 42 -15.56 0.86 3.66
CA LYS A 42 -15.46 -0.51 3.14
C LYS A 42 -14.12 -1.17 3.45
N PHE A 43 -13.22 -0.46 4.13
CA PHE A 43 -11.95 -1.05 4.53
C PHE A 43 -12.17 -2.20 5.51
N ASP A 44 -11.48 -3.29 5.22
CA ASP A 44 -11.46 -4.50 6.01
C ASP A 44 -10.02 -5.02 6.01
N ALA A 45 -9.42 -5.08 7.20
CA ALA A 45 -8.04 -5.50 7.41
C ALA A 45 -7.84 -7.00 7.16
N ASP A 46 -8.91 -7.81 7.21
CA ASP A 46 -8.89 -9.24 6.95
C ASP A 46 -9.15 -9.60 5.48
N ASN A 47 -9.58 -8.62 4.66
CA ASN A 47 -9.84 -8.84 3.25
C ASN A 47 -8.53 -8.94 2.45
N LYS A 48 -8.31 -10.11 1.85
CA LYS A 48 -7.10 -10.42 1.06
C LYS A 48 -6.84 -9.46 -0.11
N VAL A 49 -7.88 -8.86 -0.67
CA VAL A 49 -7.75 -7.87 -1.76
C VAL A 49 -7.14 -6.58 -1.22
N HIS A 50 -7.63 -6.09 -0.07
CA HIS A 50 -7.09 -4.89 0.58
C HIS A 50 -5.66 -5.14 1.05
N GLN A 51 -5.40 -6.30 1.64
CA GLN A 51 -4.06 -6.74 2.04
C GLN A 51 -3.08 -6.75 0.86
N ARG A 52 -3.50 -7.26 -0.30
CA ARG A 52 -2.67 -7.26 -1.50
C ARG A 52 -2.43 -5.86 -2.05
N ALA A 53 -3.44 -4.99 -1.98
CA ALA A 53 -3.32 -3.58 -2.37
C ALA A 53 -2.29 -2.84 -1.49
N ILE A 54 -2.31 -3.06 -0.17
CA ILE A 54 -1.34 -2.49 0.78
C ILE A 54 0.08 -2.94 0.41
N LEU A 55 0.31 -4.23 0.19
CA LEU A 55 1.63 -4.76 -0.17
C LEU A 55 2.20 -4.15 -1.46
N LEU A 56 1.36 -4.05 -2.51
CA LEU A 56 1.77 -3.45 -3.77
C LEU A 56 2.12 -1.96 -3.60
N LEU A 57 1.42 -1.27 -2.71
CA LEU A 57 1.69 0.13 -2.39
C LEU A 57 3.00 0.28 -1.58
N CYS A 58 3.29 -0.63 -0.64
CA CYS A 58 4.58 -0.68 0.04
C CYS A 58 5.73 -0.83 -0.97
N GLY A 59 5.64 -1.78 -1.91
CA GLY A 59 6.68 -1.95 -2.95
C GLY A 59 6.80 -0.78 -3.91
N TYR A 60 5.72 -0.03 -4.11
CA TYR A 60 5.75 1.20 -4.89
C TYR A 60 6.49 2.31 -4.15
N TYR A 61 6.18 2.57 -2.88
CA TYR A 61 6.89 3.57 -2.08
C TYR A 61 8.35 3.21 -1.85
N ASP A 62 8.66 1.93 -1.64
CA ASP A 62 10.03 1.45 -1.53
C ASP A 62 10.85 1.71 -2.80
N LYS A 63 10.25 1.49 -3.98
CA LYS A 63 10.90 1.75 -5.27
C LYS A 63 11.06 3.24 -5.57
N TYR A 64 10.09 4.07 -5.16
CA TYR A 64 10.05 5.51 -5.43
C TYR A 64 10.22 6.34 -4.15
N ARG A 65 11.24 6.03 -3.34
CA ARG A 65 11.57 6.77 -2.10
C ARG A 65 11.91 8.24 -2.34
N ASN A 66 12.45 8.57 -3.52
CA ASN A 66 12.90 9.92 -3.86
C ASN A 66 12.08 10.51 -5.01
N VAL A 67 11.83 11.82 -4.94
CA VAL A 67 11.14 12.60 -5.98
C VAL A 67 11.88 12.54 -7.33
N GLU A 68 13.20 12.37 -7.29
CA GLU A 68 14.07 12.31 -8.47
C GLU A 68 13.99 10.99 -9.23
N THR A 69 13.44 9.93 -8.63
CA THR A 69 13.35 8.60 -9.26
C THR A 69 12.30 8.54 -10.39
N GLY A 70 11.76 9.69 -10.80
CA GLY A 70 10.83 9.79 -11.92
C GLY A 70 9.54 9.01 -11.64
N MET A 71 9.02 9.16 -10.42
CA MET A 71 7.75 8.56 -10.02
C MET A 71 6.70 8.85 -11.11
N PRO A 72 6.18 7.82 -11.79
CA PRO A 72 5.27 8.06 -12.89
C PRO A 72 3.97 8.60 -12.30
N MET A 73 3.81 9.92 -12.34
CA MET A 73 2.59 10.63 -11.96
C MET A 73 1.54 10.37 -13.05
N PHE A 74 0.90 9.21 -13.00
CA PHE A 74 -0.27 8.93 -13.82
C PHE A 74 -1.50 9.64 -13.24
N GLY A 75 -1.44 10.97 -13.07
CA GLY A 75 -2.57 11.83 -12.67
C GLY A 75 -3.23 11.56 -11.31
N ASP A 76 -3.00 10.39 -10.71
CA ASP A 76 -3.68 9.84 -9.55
C ASP A 76 -2.68 9.42 -8.47
N PHE A 77 -3.14 9.49 -7.22
CA PHE A 77 -2.38 9.18 -6.00
C PHE A 77 -1.98 7.71 -5.87
N LEU A 78 -2.68 6.79 -6.55
CA LEU A 78 -2.46 5.34 -6.44
C LEU A 78 -1.95 4.75 -7.76
N PRO A 79 -0.99 3.80 -7.71
CA PRO A 79 -0.55 3.09 -8.90
C PRO A 79 -1.68 2.24 -9.50
N ASP A 80 -1.75 2.15 -10.83
CA ASP A 80 -2.76 1.39 -11.57
C ASP A 80 -3.09 -0.02 -11.04
N PRO A 81 -2.11 -0.88 -10.68
CA PRO A 81 -2.42 -2.21 -10.15
C PRO A 81 -3.17 -2.15 -8.81
N VAL A 82 -2.90 -1.14 -7.97
CA VAL A 82 -3.62 -0.93 -6.71
C VAL A 82 -5.03 -0.44 -6.99
N ARG A 83 -5.19 0.51 -7.92
CA ARG A 83 -6.50 1.01 -8.35
C ARG A 83 -7.37 -0.10 -8.93
N ALA A 84 -6.82 -0.97 -9.78
CA ALA A 84 -7.57 -2.09 -10.37
C ALA A 84 -8.11 -3.05 -9.30
N LEU A 85 -7.36 -3.29 -8.22
CA LEU A 85 -7.79 -4.11 -7.09
C LEU A 85 -8.87 -3.43 -6.24
N LEU A 86 -8.77 -2.11 -6.07
CA LEU A 86 -9.68 -1.34 -5.22
C LEU A 86 -10.93 -0.83 -5.96
N ASN A 87 -10.95 -0.88 -7.29
CA ASN A 87 -12.06 -0.39 -8.13
C ASN A 87 -13.44 -0.93 -7.72
N PRO A 88 -13.63 -2.21 -7.35
CA PRO A 88 -14.92 -2.71 -6.89
C PRO A 88 -15.40 -2.08 -5.57
N TYR A 89 -14.47 -1.58 -4.76
CA TYR A 89 -14.73 -0.99 -3.45
C TYR A 89 -14.86 0.54 -3.54
N TYR A 90 -14.24 1.15 -4.53
CA TYR A 90 -14.35 2.58 -4.79
C TYR A 90 -15.81 3.01 -5.01
N VAL A 91 -16.20 4.12 -4.39
CA VAL A 91 -17.51 4.75 -4.62
C VAL A 91 -17.24 6.14 -5.20
N PRO A 92 -17.63 6.41 -6.46
CA PRO A 92 -17.49 7.75 -7.02
C PRO A 92 -18.30 8.75 -6.20
N LEU A 93 -17.70 9.92 -5.94
CA LEU A 93 -18.30 10.99 -5.13
C LEU A 93 -19.49 11.69 -5.82
N VAL A 94 -19.76 11.37 -7.09
CA VAL A 94 -20.88 11.91 -7.86
C VAL A 94 -21.67 10.74 -8.45
N MET A 95 -22.94 10.63 -8.05
CA MET A 95 -23.99 9.89 -8.75
C MET A 95 -24.87 10.89 -9.49
#